data_AF-A0A1Z8VZV8-F1
#
_entry.id   AF-A0A1Z8VZV8-F1
#
_cell.length_a   1.000
_cell.length_b   1.000
_cell.length_c   1.000
_cell.angle_alpha   90.00
_cell.angle_beta   90.00
_cell.angle_gamma   90.00
#
_symmetry.space_group_name_H-M   'P 1'
#
loop_
_entity.id
_entity.type
_entity.pdbx_description
1 polymer ?
#
loop_
_entity_poly.entity_id
_entity_poly.type
_entity_poly.pdbx_seq_one_letter_code
_entity_poly.pdbx_strand_id
1 'polypeptide(L)' 'MIETVVALLMIVNNEIQEHRIQASMSECLKGKRIADRQLKAGGNVRYQCLKSEAEIELYMGDKHIKKLILK' A
#
# COMPACT_ATOMS: atom_id res chain seq x y z
N MET A 1 17.20 -1.60 -0.43
CA MET A 1 17.23 -3.07 -0.27
C MET A 1 16.02 -3.67 -0.97
N ILE A 2 16.13 -4.83 -1.61
CA ILE A 2 14.99 -5.48 -2.27
C ILE A 2 14.42 -6.54 -1.34
N GLU A 3 13.15 -6.43 -0.98
CA GLU A 3 12.45 -7.41 -0.16
C GLU A 3 11.02 -7.63 -0.66
N THR A 4 10.45 -8.80 -0.35
CA THR A 4 9.02 -9.06 -0.59
C THR A 4 8.21 -8.41 0.51
N VAL A 5 7.37 -7.44 0.15
CA VAL A 5 6.54 -6.71 1.10
C VAL A 5 5.06 -6.91 0.81
N VAL A 6 4.25 -6.69 1.84
CA VAL A 6 2.81 -6.49 1.68
C VAL A 6 2.53 -5.01 1.86
N ALA A 7 1.95 -4.37 0.84
CA ALA A 7 1.65 -2.95 0.85
C ALA A 7 0.14 -2.73 0.71
N LEU A 8 -0.38 -1.81 1.53
CA LEU A 8 -1.68 -1.19 1.32
C LEU A 8 -1.45 0.09 0.53
N LEU A 9 -1.97 0.12 -0.69
CA LEU A 9 -1.89 1.25 -1.62
C LEU A 9 -3.20 2.04 -1.57
N MET A 10 -3.10 3.36 -1.53
CA MET A 10 -4.17 4.29 -1.82
C MET A 10 -3.98 4.80 -3.25
N ILE A 11 -4.95 4.50 -4.10
CA ILE A 11 -4.95 4.88 -5.51
C ILE A 11 -6.02 5.95 -5.69
N VAL A 12 -5.66 7.11 -6.21
CA VAL A 12 -6.58 8.20 -6.52
C VAL A 12 -6.45 8.53 -8.00
N ASN A 13 -7.55 8.51 -8.76
CA ASN A 13 -7.53 8.75 -10.22
C ASN A 13 -6.50 7.87 -10.96
N ASN A 14 -6.39 6.60 -10.57
CA ASN A 14 -5.45 5.60 -11.12
C ASN A 14 -3.96 5.85 -10.81
N GLU A 15 -3.64 6.84 -9.97
CA GLU A 15 -2.28 7.07 -9.48
C GLU A 15 -2.14 6.61 -8.03
N ILE A 16 -1.01 5.96 -7.70
CA ILE A 16 -0.69 5.61 -6.31
C ILE A 16 -0.28 6.90 -5.60
N GLN A 17 -1.12 7.36 -4.67
CA GLN A 17 -0.85 8.56 -3.88
C GLN A 17 -0.18 8.22 -2.56
N GLU A 18 -0.57 7.13 -1.91
CA GLU A 18 0.03 6.67 -0.66
C GLU A 18 0.25 5.17 -0.65
N HIS A 19 1.26 4.75 0.11
CA HIS A 19 1.56 3.35 0.38
C HIS A 19 1.97 3.16 1.84
N ARG A 20 1.50 2.07 2.44
CA ARG A 20 1.94 1.65 3.77
C ARG A 20 2.30 0.17 3.74
N ILE A 21 3.49 -0.15 4.22
CA ILE A 21 3.92 -1.54 4.43
C ILE A 21 3.16 -2.11 5.63
N GLN A 22 2.63 -3.31 5.48
CA GLN A 22 1.87 -4.05 6.48
C GLN A 22 2.63 -5.32 6.87
N ALA A 23 2.47 -5.80 8.10
CA ALA A 23 3.20 -7.00 8.54
C ALA A 23 2.66 -8.28 7.87
N SER A 24 1.37 -8.28 7.49
CA SER A 24 0.76 -9.43 6.80
C SER A 24 -0.35 -9.03 5.82
N MET A 25 -0.70 -9.96 4.92
CA MET A 25 -1.85 -9.80 4.02
C MET A 25 -3.17 -9.66 4.78
N SER A 26 -3.33 -10.40 5.89
CA SER A 26 -4.53 -10.34 6.72
C SER A 26 -4.74 -8.95 7.31
N GLU A 27 -3.67 -8.32 7.82
CA GLU A 27 -3.70 -6.94 8.29
C GLU A 27 -4.00 -5.95 7.18
N CYS A 28 -3.37 -6.12 6.01
CA CYS A 28 -3.66 -5.30 4.84
C CYS A 28 -5.14 -5.35 4.46
N LEU A 29 -5.71 -6.56 4.34
CA LEU A 29 -7.12 -6.74 3.98
C LEU A 29 -8.06 -6.15 5.04
N LYS A 30 -7.72 -6.26 6.33
CA LYS A 30 -8.47 -5.62 7.41
C LYS A 30 -8.43 -4.08 7.29
N GLY A 31 -7.24 -3.51 7.07
CA GLY A 31 -7.05 -2.08 6.87
C GLY A 31 -7.81 -1.55 5.66
N LYS A 32 -7.70 -2.25 4.52
CA LYS A 32 -8.47 -1.96 3.30
C LYS A 32 -9.97 -1.89 3.58
N ARG A 33 -10.54 -2.89 4.26
CA ARG A 33 -11.99 -2.89 4.60
C ARG A 33 -12.41 -1.70 5.45
N ILE A 34 -11.55 -1.24 6.37
CA ILE A 34 -11.84 -0.08 7.21
C ILE A 34 -11.76 1.21 6.37
N ALA A 35 -10.72 1.34 5.55
CA ALA A 35 -10.53 2.50 4.67
C ALA A 35 -11.66 2.61 3.63
N ASP A 36 -12.06 1.48 3.04
CA ASP A 36 -13.18 1.39 2.11
C ASP A 36 -14.51 1.82 2.76
N ARG A 37 -14.70 1.59 4.07
CA ARG A 37 -15.90 2.06 4.80
C ARG A 37 -15.90 3.56 5.06
N GLN A 38 -14.72 4.18 5.17
CA GLN A 38 -14.58 5.62 5.42
C GLN A 38 -14.68 6.44 4.13
N LEU A 39 -14.63 5.80 2.97
CA LEU A 39 -14.79 6.46 1.68
C LEU A 39 -16.20 7.02 1.52
N LYS A 40 -16.29 8.34 1.36
CA LYS A 40 -17.52 9.02 0.97
C LYS A 40 -17.90 8.62 -0.45
N ALA A 41 -19.16 8.32 -0.69
CA ALA A 41 -19.69 7.97 -2.00
C ALA A 41 -19.40 9.11 -3.00
N GLY A 42 -18.55 8.84 -4.01
CA GLY A 42 -18.23 9.80 -5.09
C GLY A 42 -16.74 10.05 -5.34
N GLY A 43 -15.83 9.53 -4.51
CA GLY A 43 -14.38 9.67 -4.74
C GLY A 43 -13.79 8.58 -5.64
N ASN A 44 -12.91 8.95 -6.59
CA ASN A 44 -12.06 8.03 -7.37
C ASN A 44 -10.90 7.43 -6.53
N VAL A 45 -11.13 7.21 -5.24
CA VAL A 45 -10.14 6.68 -4.31
C VAL A 45 -10.40 5.19 -4.16
N ARG A 46 -9.36 4.37 -4.35
CA ARG A 46 -9.42 2.91 -4.26
C ARG A 46 -8.27 2.43 -3.40
N TYR A 47 -8.56 1.55 -2.45
CA TYR A 47 -7.53 0.89 -1.67
C TYR A 47 -7.21 -0.49 -2.27
N GLN A 48 -5.93 -0.82 -2.39
CA GLN A 48 -5.47 -2.10 -2.92
C GLN A 48 -4.39 -2.71 -2.03
N CYS A 49 -4.54 -4.00 -1.71
CA CYS A 49 -3.47 -4.78 -1.12
C CYS A 49 -2.66 -5.44 -2.22
N LEU A 50 -1.35 -5.29 -2.13
CA LEU A 50 -0.39 -5.86 -3.06
C LEU A 50 0.69 -6.59 -2.28
N LYS A 51 1.02 -7.81 -2.74
CA LYS A 51 2.23 -8.51 -2.33
C LYS A 51 3.17 -8.53 -3.53
N SER A 52 4.30 -7.84 -3.43
CA SER A 52 5.29 -7.79 -4.50
C SER A 52 6.70 -7.63 -3.95
N GLU A 53 7.69 -7.88 -4.80
CA GLU A 53 9.04 -7.42 -4.55
C GLU A 53 9.06 -5.89 -4.62
N ALA A 54 9.76 -5.24 -3.70
CA ALA A 54 9.87 -3.80 -3.66
C ALA A 54 11.28 -3.39 -3.25
N GLU A 55 11.76 -2.30 -3.85
CA GLU A 55 12.96 -1.61 -3.38
C GLU A 55 12.56 -0.72 -2.19
N ILE A 56 13.04 -1.08 -1.01
CA ILE A 56 12.81 -0.38 0.25
C ILE A 56 14.04 0.45 0.63
N GLU A 57 13.81 1.65 1.11
CA GLU A 57 14.80 2.48 1.78
C GLU A 57 14.41 2.69 3.25
N LEU A 58 15.42 2.80 4.11
CA LEU A 58 15.21 3.14 5.51
C LEU A 58 15.37 4.66 5.63
N TYR A 59 14.27 5.36 5.91
CA TYR A 59 14.28 6.79 6.13
C TYR A 59 13.85 7.07 7.56
N MET A 60 14.74 7.65 8.37
CA MET A 60 14.50 7.99 9.77
C MET A 60 14.03 6.83 10.67
N GLY A 61 14.38 5.58 10.31
CA GLY A 61 13.98 4.38 11.05
C GLY A 61 12.74 3.68 10.49
N ASP A 62 12.04 4.30 9.55
CA ASP A 62 10.88 3.72 8.88
C ASP A 62 11.23 3.17 7.51
N LYS A 63 10.59 2.04 7.16
CA LYS A 63 10.70 1.44 5.84
C LYS A 63 9.83 2.19 4.85
N HIS A 64 10.43 2.71 3.79
CA HIS A 64 9.75 3.43 2.73
C HIS A 64 9.88 2.68 1.40
N ILE A 65 8.79 2.56 0.64
CA ILE A 65 8.80 1.93 -0.68
C ILE A 65 9.31 2.94 -1.70
N LYS A 66 10.49 2.70 -2.26
CA LYS A 66 11.08 3.52 -3.32
C LYS A 66 10.55 3.11 -4.69
N LYS A 67 10.45 1.80 -4.95
CA LYS A 67 9.93 1.24 -6.20
C LYS A 67 9.20 -0.07 -5.95
N LEU A 68 8.04 -0.24 -6.57
CA LEU A 68 7.36 -1.53 -6.67
C LEU A 68 7.87 -2.26 -7.91
N ILE A 69 8.27 -3.52 -7.74
CA ILE A 69 8.67 -4.40 -8.84
C ILE A 69 7.49 -5.33 -9.10
N LEU A 70 6.66 -4.94 -10.08
CA LEU A 70 5.55 -5.73 -10.58
C LEU A 70 6.09 -6.64 -11.70
N LYS A 71 6.08 -7.95 -11.49
CA LYS A 71 6.37 -8.96 -12.52
C LYS A 71 5.09 -9.40 -13.19
#